data_AF-A0A4P7KRM5-F1
#
_entry.id   AF-A0A4P7KRM5-F1
#
_cell.length_a   1.000
_cell.length_b   1.000
_cell.length_c   1.000
_cell.angle_alpha   90.00
_cell.angle_beta   90.00
_cell.angle_gamma   90.00
#
_symmetry.space_group_name_H-M   'P 1'
#
loop_
_entity.id
_entity.type
_entity.pdbx_description
1 polymer ?
#
loop_
_entity_poly.entity_id
_entity_poly.type
_entity_poly.pdbx_seq_one_letter_code
_entity_poly.pdbx_strand_id
1 'polypeptide(L)'
;MDTNRFKVRNYKLKGEIKNKKKQKLKFDPSVIINDNERAVTTIGINNINIVVTDGGKSRIGNVTADKKNNITLLAKQHGEAQIGNVTANADNTIKQTVKESGHSTIKHVTAGKGNDITATAEKHGNAEMGEVTAGEKNTLKQTAKESGHSTIKHVRAGKENDIKTTAEKHGNAEMGEVTAGEKNRLKQTAKESSHSIIKEVIAGKDNDIKTTAEKHGNAEIGEVTAGEKNRLKQTAKESSHSIIKEVIAGKDNDIKTTAEKHGNAEIGEVTAGEKNTLKQTAKESSYSIIKDVIAGKENDIKTTAEQYGITKIDDVSAEKKNTIKQTAKESSHSIIKDCSGLIKL
;
A
#
# COMPACT_ATOMS: atom_id res chain seq x y z
N MET A 1 -41.88 12.63 15.01
CA MET A 1 -41.24 11.42 14.46
C MET A 1 -39.91 11.25 15.19
N ASP A 2 -39.92 10.42 16.23
CA ASP A 2 -38.77 10.24 17.12
C ASP A 2 -37.71 9.33 16.50
N THR A 3 -36.49 9.86 16.41
CA THR A 3 -35.30 9.10 16.03
C THR A 3 -34.81 8.33 17.25
N ASN A 4 -35.19 7.06 17.37
CA ASN A 4 -34.69 6.17 18.42
C ASN A 4 -33.18 5.93 18.24
N ARG A 5 -32.37 6.81 18.83
CA ARG A 5 -30.92 6.65 19.00
C ARG A 5 -30.68 5.72 20.19
N PHE A 6 -30.31 4.47 19.95
CA PHE A 6 -29.83 3.59 21.02
C PHE A 6 -28.43 4.03 21.46
N LYS A 7 -28.34 4.78 22.57
CA LYS A 7 -27.10 5.01 23.31
C LYS A 7 -26.85 3.83 24.25
N VAL A 8 -25.91 2.95 23.92
CA VAL A 8 -25.41 1.96 24.89
C VAL A 8 -24.33 2.64 25.75
N ARG A 9 -24.66 2.96 27.01
CA ARG A 9 -23.69 3.41 28.02
C ARG A 9 -23.17 2.20 28.79
N ASN A 10 -21.89 2.23 29.14
CA ASN A 10 -21.12 1.21 29.86
C ASN A 10 -21.94 0.38 30.85
N TYR A 11 -22.12 -0.91 30.55
CA TYR A 11 -22.36 -1.92 31.56
C TYR A 11 -21.35 -3.06 31.39
N LYS A 12 -20.69 -3.40 32.50
CA LYS A 12 -20.01 -4.68 32.67
C LYS A 12 -21.12 -5.74 32.73
N LEU A 13 -21.56 -6.25 31.58
CA LEU A 13 -22.70 -7.17 31.49
C LEU A 13 -22.35 -8.53 32.13
N LYS A 14 -22.76 -8.71 33.39
CA LYS A 14 -23.24 -9.99 33.91
C LYS A 14 -24.77 -9.92 33.89
N GLY A 15 -25.42 -10.57 32.93
CA GLY A 15 -26.89 -10.61 32.87
C GLY A 15 -27.44 -11.45 31.72
N GLU A 16 -28.43 -12.30 32.03
CA GLU A 16 -29.12 -13.23 31.12
C GLU A 16 -30.06 -12.50 30.14
N ILE A 17 -30.02 -12.87 28.86
CA ILE A 17 -31.06 -12.51 27.88
C ILE A 17 -32.00 -13.71 27.74
N LYS A 18 -33.26 -13.57 28.18
CA LYS A 18 -34.29 -14.61 28.05
C LYS A 18 -34.95 -14.54 26.67
N ASN A 19 -34.64 -15.50 25.80
CA ASN A 19 -35.45 -15.80 24.62
C ASN A 19 -36.58 -16.79 25.02
N LYS A 20 -37.74 -16.74 24.35
CA LYS A 20 -38.97 -17.53 24.68
C LYS A 20 -38.82 -19.06 24.54
N LYS A 21 -37.62 -19.57 24.28
CA LYS A 21 -37.23 -20.97 24.50
C LYS A 21 -36.01 -20.97 25.41
N LYS A 22 -36.18 -21.50 26.63
CA LYS A 22 -35.17 -21.58 27.70
C LYS A 22 -33.94 -22.41 27.28
N GLN A 23 -33.06 -21.86 26.47
CA GLN A 23 -31.72 -22.38 26.26
C GLN A 23 -30.71 -21.38 26.81
N LYS A 24 -29.96 -21.81 27.84
CA LYS A 24 -28.83 -21.06 28.38
C LYS A 24 -27.72 -21.00 27.32
N LEU A 25 -27.56 -19.86 26.68
CA LEU A 25 -26.38 -19.56 25.87
C LEU A 25 -25.50 -18.58 26.64
N LYS A 26 -24.32 -19.05 27.06
CA LYS A 26 -23.21 -18.17 27.44
C LYS A 26 -22.71 -17.53 26.13
N PHE A 27 -22.83 -16.22 26.00
CA PHE A 27 -22.22 -15.48 24.90
C PHE A 27 -21.04 -14.65 25.43
N ASP A 28 -19.89 -14.76 24.76
CA ASP A 28 -18.87 -13.71 24.76
C ASP A 28 -19.48 -12.44 24.13
N PRO A 29 -19.00 -11.21 24.45
CA PRO A 29 -19.60 -9.98 23.94
C PRO A 29 -19.22 -9.75 22.47
N SER A 30 -19.79 -10.55 21.57
CA SER A 30 -19.74 -10.40 20.13
C SER A 30 -21.14 -10.03 19.62
N VAL A 31 -21.25 -8.90 18.93
CA VAL A 31 -22.48 -8.54 18.22
C VAL A 31 -22.35 -9.00 16.77
N ILE A 32 -23.20 -9.94 16.37
CA ILE A 32 -23.38 -10.37 14.97
C ILE A 32 -24.64 -9.64 14.46
N ILE A 33 -24.48 -8.76 13.47
CA ILE A 33 -25.60 -8.06 12.83
C ILE A 33 -25.86 -8.73 11.50
N ASN A 34 -26.92 -9.55 11.46
CA ASN A 34 -27.53 -10.05 10.24
C ASN A 34 -28.88 -9.38 10.10
N ASP A 35 -28.95 -8.16 9.55
CA ASP A 35 -30.22 -7.68 9.02
C ASP A 35 -30.12 -6.52 8.03
N ASN A 36 -31.04 -6.55 7.07
CA ASN A 36 -31.14 -5.66 5.93
C ASN A 36 -31.51 -4.23 6.39
N GLU A 37 -30.52 -3.33 6.36
CA GLU A 37 -30.67 -1.85 6.34
C GLU A 37 -30.61 -1.05 7.67
N ARG A 38 -30.32 -1.65 8.84
CA ARG A 38 -30.19 -0.86 10.09
C ARG A 38 -28.75 -0.50 10.45
N ALA A 39 -28.43 0.80 10.38
CA ALA A 39 -27.16 1.35 10.88
C ALA A 39 -27.06 1.23 12.41
N VAL A 40 -26.11 0.43 12.88
CA VAL A 40 -25.78 0.32 14.32
C VAL A 40 -24.59 1.22 14.64
N THR A 41 -24.67 2.02 15.70
CA THR A 41 -23.51 2.71 16.29
C THR A 41 -23.05 1.90 17.49
N THR A 42 -21.79 1.46 17.50
CA THR A 42 -21.23 0.66 18.59
C THR A 42 -20.15 1.46 19.30
N ILE A 43 -20.24 1.54 20.63
CA ILE A 43 -19.24 2.15 21.51
C ILE A 43 -18.90 1.11 22.59
N GLY A 44 -17.63 0.72 22.70
CA GLY A 44 -17.14 -0.17 23.76
C GLY A 44 -17.42 -1.66 23.57
N ILE A 45 -17.58 -2.14 22.34
CA ILE A 45 -17.70 -3.57 22.04
C ILE A 45 -16.33 -4.09 21.59
N ASN A 46 -15.72 -4.94 22.42
CA ASN A 46 -14.37 -5.48 22.19
C ASN A 46 -14.26 -6.34 20.92
N ASN A 47 -15.38 -6.84 20.37
CA ASN A 47 -15.39 -7.62 19.13
C ASN A 47 -16.66 -7.35 18.30
N ILE A 48 -16.49 -6.78 17.11
CA ILE A 48 -17.55 -6.60 16.12
C ILE A 48 -17.26 -7.54 14.97
N ASN A 49 -18.20 -8.42 14.64
CA ASN A 49 -18.07 -9.32 13.50
C ASN A 49 -19.30 -9.23 12.62
N ILE A 50 -19.11 -8.75 11.40
CA ILE A 50 -20.12 -8.71 10.35
C ILE A 50 -19.80 -9.80 9.35
N VAL A 51 -20.76 -10.67 9.07
CA VAL A 51 -20.64 -11.68 8.02
C VAL A 51 -21.86 -11.58 7.13
N VAL A 52 -21.64 -11.32 5.83
CA VAL A 52 -22.68 -11.18 4.81
C VAL A 52 -22.45 -12.22 3.72
N THR A 53 -23.48 -13.00 3.41
CA THR A 53 -23.47 -14.04 2.38
C THR A 53 -24.71 -13.92 1.49
N ASP A 54 -24.74 -14.68 0.39
CA ASP A 54 -25.94 -14.95 -0.43
C ASP A 54 -26.69 -13.70 -0.94
N GLY A 55 -25.95 -12.71 -1.43
CA GLY A 55 -26.53 -11.45 -1.94
C GLY A 55 -27.11 -10.52 -0.86
N GLY A 56 -26.96 -10.85 0.42
CA GLY A 56 -27.40 -10.02 1.54
C GLY A 56 -26.68 -8.68 1.61
N LYS A 57 -27.24 -7.72 2.36
CA LYS A 57 -26.62 -6.42 2.60
C LYS A 57 -26.56 -6.16 4.09
N SER A 58 -25.43 -5.68 4.60
CA SER A 58 -25.30 -5.22 5.98
C SER A 58 -24.51 -3.93 6.06
N ARG A 59 -24.98 -3.01 6.90
CA ARG A 59 -24.39 -1.69 7.09
C ARG A 59 -24.27 -1.40 8.58
N ILE A 60 -23.06 -1.15 9.06
CA ILE A 60 -22.83 -0.51 10.36
C ILE A 60 -22.55 0.96 10.12
N GLY A 61 -23.00 1.81 11.05
CA GLY A 61 -22.67 3.23 11.05
C GLY A 61 -21.21 3.46 11.41
N ASN A 62 -20.95 4.49 12.21
CA ASN A 62 -19.60 4.75 12.69
C ASN A 62 -19.26 3.82 13.86
N VAL A 63 -18.00 3.41 13.92
CA VAL A 63 -17.43 2.56 14.96
C VAL A 63 -16.33 3.32 15.66
N THR A 64 -16.34 3.33 16.98
CA THR A 64 -15.23 3.84 17.79
C THR A 64 -14.73 2.74 18.70
N ALA A 65 -13.48 2.34 18.48
CA ALA A 65 -12.76 1.32 19.21
C ALA A 65 -11.65 2.01 20.02
N ASP A 66 -11.66 1.77 21.33
CA ASP A 66 -10.64 2.34 22.21
C ASP A 66 -9.37 1.48 22.18
N LYS A 67 -9.31 0.43 23.01
CA LYS A 67 -8.13 -0.43 23.10
C LYS A 67 -8.44 -1.90 22.86
N LYS A 68 -7.62 -2.58 22.05
CA LYS A 68 -7.66 -4.06 21.86
C LYS A 68 -9.00 -4.60 21.36
N ASN A 69 -9.64 -3.89 20.44
CA ASN A 69 -10.87 -4.33 19.80
C ASN A 69 -10.56 -5.08 18.49
N ASN A 70 -11.41 -6.03 18.12
CA ASN A 70 -11.38 -6.68 16.82
C ASN A 70 -12.62 -6.32 16.02
N ILE A 71 -12.46 -5.68 14.86
CA ILE A 71 -13.54 -5.34 13.94
C ILE A 71 -13.33 -6.18 12.69
N THR A 72 -14.22 -7.12 12.42
CA THR A 72 -14.17 -7.97 11.24
C THR A 72 -15.38 -7.76 10.35
N LEU A 73 -15.13 -7.61 9.06
CA LEU A 73 -16.14 -7.59 8.01
C LEU A 73 -15.81 -8.71 7.04
N LEU A 74 -16.78 -9.55 6.77
CA LEU A 74 -16.70 -10.61 5.79
C LEU A 74 -17.87 -10.49 4.83
N ALA A 75 -17.59 -10.34 3.54
CA ALA A 75 -18.59 -10.41 2.47
C ALA A 75 -18.27 -11.59 1.53
N LYS A 76 -19.29 -12.36 1.16
CA LYS A 76 -19.18 -13.49 0.22
C LYS A 76 -20.37 -13.51 -0.74
N GLN A 77 -20.23 -14.18 -1.89
CA GLN A 77 -21.34 -14.56 -2.78
C GLN A 77 -22.29 -13.40 -3.09
N HIS A 78 -21.80 -12.36 -3.76
CA HIS A 78 -22.55 -11.14 -4.06
C HIS A 78 -23.03 -10.33 -2.83
N GLY A 79 -22.66 -10.71 -1.61
CA GLY A 79 -23.02 -9.97 -0.40
C GLY A 79 -22.32 -8.61 -0.32
N GLU A 80 -23.00 -7.63 0.26
CA GLU A 80 -22.49 -6.27 0.47
C GLU A 80 -22.33 -5.95 1.96
N ALA A 81 -21.11 -5.73 2.43
CA ALA A 81 -20.82 -5.35 3.82
C ALA A 81 -20.21 -3.95 3.90
N GLN A 82 -20.84 -3.03 4.62
CA GLN A 82 -20.37 -1.66 4.76
C GLN A 82 -20.20 -1.25 6.22
N ILE A 83 -19.11 -0.52 6.51
CA ILE A 83 -18.95 0.27 7.73
C ILE A 83 -18.77 1.74 7.33
N GLY A 84 -19.34 2.64 8.13
CA GLY A 84 -19.05 4.06 8.08
C GLY A 84 -17.61 4.38 8.49
N ASN A 85 -17.44 5.39 9.34
CA ASN A 85 -16.12 5.78 9.82
C ASN A 85 -15.70 4.88 10.98
N VAL A 86 -14.46 4.41 10.96
CA VAL A 86 -13.85 3.66 12.07
C VAL A 86 -12.79 4.53 12.72
N THR A 87 -12.93 4.80 14.02
CA THR A 87 -11.89 5.41 14.84
C THR A 87 -11.33 4.36 15.79
N ALA A 88 -10.04 4.05 15.70
CA ALA A 88 -9.36 3.03 16.46
C ALA A 88 -8.18 3.64 17.24
N ASN A 89 -8.31 3.79 18.57
CA ASN A 89 -7.29 4.52 19.34
C ASN A 89 -5.99 3.72 19.48
N ALA A 90 -6.02 2.56 20.13
CA ALA A 90 -4.81 1.80 20.43
C ALA A 90 -4.96 0.28 20.26
N ASP A 91 -3.97 -0.36 19.64
CA ASP A 91 -3.83 -1.83 19.61
C ASP A 91 -5.07 -2.57 19.06
N ASN A 92 -5.84 -1.97 18.14
CA ASN A 92 -7.03 -2.59 17.56
C ASN A 92 -6.70 -3.33 16.27
N THR A 93 -7.50 -4.34 15.95
CA THR A 93 -7.47 -5.03 14.66
C THR A 93 -8.72 -4.70 13.85
N ILE A 94 -8.55 -4.25 12.62
CA ILE A 94 -9.62 -4.04 11.64
C ILE A 94 -9.34 -4.95 10.46
N LYS A 95 -10.24 -5.89 10.18
CA LYS A 95 -10.09 -6.86 9.10
C LYS A 95 -11.32 -6.84 8.21
N GLN A 96 -11.12 -6.39 6.99
CA GLN A 96 -12.07 -6.51 5.90
C GLN A 96 -11.63 -7.67 5.00
N THR A 97 -12.53 -8.61 4.77
CA THR A 97 -12.27 -9.73 3.87
C THR A 97 -13.46 -9.92 2.94
N VAL A 98 -13.19 -10.01 1.66
CA VAL A 98 -14.18 -10.22 0.62
C VAL A 98 -13.76 -11.44 -0.17
N LYS A 99 -14.70 -12.36 -0.38
CA LYS A 99 -14.47 -13.58 -1.15
C LYS A 99 -15.52 -13.70 -2.24
N GLU A 100 -15.16 -14.41 -3.30
CA GLU A 100 -16.07 -14.66 -4.41
C GLU A 100 -16.55 -13.32 -4.97
N SER A 101 -17.76 -13.20 -5.48
CA SER A 101 -18.29 -11.95 -6.03
C SER A 101 -18.76 -10.91 -4.99
N GLY A 102 -18.35 -11.03 -3.72
CA GLY A 102 -18.77 -10.11 -2.66
C GLY A 102 -18.23 -8.69 -2.84
N HIS A 103 -18.79 -7.75 -2.08
CA HIS A 103 -18.34 -6.38 -2.00
C HIS A 103 -18.27 -5.92 -0.55
N SER A 104 -17.20 -5.22 -0.17
CA SER A 104 -17.15 -4.56 1.13
C SER A 104 -16.53 -3.18 1.06
N THR A 105 -17.04 -2.28 1.90
CA THR A 105 -16.54 -0.91 2.01
C THR A 105 -16.34 -0.50 3.47
N ILE A 106 -15.20 0.11 3.78
CA ILE A 106 -15.01 0.93 4.98
C ILE A 106 -14.83 2.37 4.54
N LYS A 107 -15.69 3.28 5.00
CA LYS A 107 -15.71 4.65 4.47
C LYS A 107 -14.42 5.40 4.79
N HIS A 108 -14.02 5.44 6.07
CA HIS A 108 -12.79 6.06 6.53
C HIS A 108 -12.26 5.31 7.75
N VAL A 109 -10.94 5.25 7.92
CA VAL A 109 -10.29 4.72 9.11
C VAL A 109 -9.36 5.77 9.70
N THR A 110 -9.52 6.08 10.98
CA THR A 110 -8.59 6.89 11.76
C THR A 110 -8.00 6.02 12.86
N ALA A 111 -6.72 5.71 12.78
CA ALA A 111 -6.00 4.85 13.69
C ALA A 111 -4.97 5.66 14.48
N GLY A 112 -5.00 5.58 15.81
CA GLY A 112 -4.02 6.19 16.69
C GLY A 112 -2.71 5.41 16.67
N LYS A 113 -2.50 4.57 17.69
CA LYS A 113 -1.24 3.84 17.90
C LYS A 113 -1.38 2.33 17.82
N GLY A 114 -0.50 1.66 17.08
CA GLY A 114 -0.35 0.21 17.18
C GLY A 114 -1.51 -0.60 16.61
N ASN A 115 -2.30 -0.05 15.69
CA ASN A 115 -3.44 -0.76 15.11
C ASN A 115 -3.02 -1.56 13.87
N ASP A 116 -3.68 -2.69 13.65
CA ASP A 116 -3.53 -3.54 12.48
C ASP A 116 -4.77 -3.44 11.59
N ILE A 117 -4.62 -2.89 10.39
CA ILE A 117 -5.69 -2.68 9.42
C ILE A 117 -5.42 -3.57 8.23
N THR A 118 -6.36 -4.44 7.87
CA THR A 118 -6.22 -5.36 6.74
C THR A 118 -7.46 -5.32 5.85
N ALA A 119 -7.25 -5.14 4.55
CA ALA A 119 -8.26 -5.33 3.51
C ALA A 119 -7.80 -6.46 2.58
N THR A 120 -8.63 -7.49 2.42
CA THR A 120 -8.34 -8.61 1.51
C THR A 120 -9.53 -8.87 0.60
N ALA A 121 -9.26 -8.99 -0.70
CA ALA A 121 -10.19 -9.43 -1.71
C ALA A 121 -9.70 -10.73 -2.38
N GLU A 122 -10.59 -11.71 -2.50
CA GLU A 122 -10.33 -13.02 -3.12
C GLU A 122 -11.42 -13.32 -4.17
N LYS A 123 -11.05 -14.00 -5.27
CA LYS A 123 -11.99 -14.62 -6.23
C LYS A 123 -13.04 -13.67 -6.81
N HIS A 124 -12.62 -12.59 -7.46
CA HIS A 124 -13.47 -11.50 -7.99
C HIS A 124 -14.11 -10.58 -6.93
N GLY A 125 -13.74 -10.73 -5.66
CA GLY A 125 -14.27 -9.87 -4.60
C GLY A 125 -13.77 -8.44 -4.74
N ASN A 126 -14.55 -7.46 -4.27
CA ASN A 126 -14.11 -6.07 -4.21
C ASN A 126 -14.05 -5.57 -2.76
N ALA A 127 -12.86 -5.23 -2.29
CA ALA A 127 -12.62 -4.66 -0.95
C ALA A 127 -12.15 -3.22 -1.06
N GLU A 128 -12.99 -2.28 -0.66
CA GLU A 128 -12.72 -0.85 -0.73
C GLU A 128 -12.55 -0.22 0.66
N MET A 129 -11.53 0.63 0.78
CA MET A 129 -11.37 1.55 1.90
C MET A 129 -11.21 2.97 1.35
N GLY A 130 -11.88 3.95 1.97
CA GLY A 130 -11.69 5.35 1.60
C GLY A 130 -10.36 5.88 2.12
N GLU A 131 -10.42 6.90 2.98
CA GLU A 131 -9.20 7.46 3.58
C GLU A 131 -8.77 6.67 4.81
N VAL A 132 -7.47 6.42 4.94
CA VAL A 132 -6.84 5.88 6.15
C VAL A 132 -5.88 6.91 6.73
N THR A 133 -6.16 7.41 7.91
CA THR A 133 -5.22 8.22 8.70
C THR A 133 -4.63 7.34 9.80
N ALA A 134 -3.31 7.14 9.82
CA ALA A 134 -2.60 6.31 10.78
C ALA A 134 -1.57 7.15 11.56
N GLY A 135 -1.69 7.22 12.88
CA GLY A 135 -0.80 7.99 13.75
C GLY A 135 0.58 7.36 13.87
N GLU A 136 0.75 6.45 14.84
CA GLU A 136 2.04 5.83 15.15
C GLU A 136 2.00 4.31 15.11
N LYS A 137 3.02 3.68 14.51
CA LYS A 137 3.26 2.23 14.63
C LYS A 137 2.08 1.37 14.18
N ASN A 138 1.28 1.82 13.22
CA ASN A 138 0.19 1.03 12.68
C ASN A 138 0.69 0.18 11.50
N THR A 139 0.03 -0.94 11.29
CA THR A 139 0.21 -1.77 10.10
C THR A 139 -1.01 -1.61 9.20
N LEU A 140 -0.80 -1.30 7.93
CA LEU A 140 -1.84 -1.33 6.90
C LEU A 140 -1.48 -2.40 5.87
N LYS A 141 -2.37 -3.37 5.66
CA LYS A 141 -2.21 -4.45 4.67
C LYS A 141 -3.37 -4.46 3.71
N GLN A 142 -3.07 -4.29 2.44
CA GLN A 142 -4.02 -4.42 1.33
C GLN A 142 -3.61 -5.63 0.49
N THR A 143 -4.55 -6.51 0.19
CA THR A 143 -4.27 -7.71 -0.59
C THR A 143 -5.38 -8.06 -1.56
N ALA A 144 -5.03 -8.30 -2.81
CA ALA A 144 -5.93 -8.80 -3.85
C ALA A 144 -5.42 -10.14 -4.38
N LYS A 145 -6.28 -11.16 -4.41
CA LYS A 145 -5.95 -12.52 -4.84
C LYS A 145 -6.96 -13.04 -5.84
N GLU A 146 -6.52 -13.88 -6.78
CA GLU A 146 -7.39 -14.67 -7.65
C GLU A 146 -8.43 -13.79 -8.35
N SER A 147 -7.97 -12.80 -9.11
CA SER A 147 -8.82 -11.80 -9.78
C SER A 147 -9.67 -10.91 -8.86
N GLY A 148 -9.43 -10.94 -7.54
CA GLY A 148 -10.00 -9.96 -6.62
C GLY A 148 -9.47 -8.56 -6.87
N HIS A 149 -10.25 -7.56 -6.47
CA HIS A 149 -9.92 -6.15 -6.54
C HIS A 149 -9.89 -5.58 -5.12
N SER A 150 -8.83 -4.89 -4.76
CA SER A 150 -8.79 -4.15 -3.51
C SER A 150 -8.31 -2.73 -3.77
N THR A 151 -8.98 -1.76 -3.16
CA THR A 151 -8.69 -0.34 -3.35
C THR A 151 -8.62 0.40 -2.03
N ILE A 152 -7.59 1.23 -1.83
CA ILE A 152 -7.51 2.22 -0.75
C ILE A 152 -7.35 3.59 -1.39
N LYS A 153 -8.29 4.52 -1.12
CA LYS A 153 -8.29 5.81 -1.83
C LYS A 153 -7.13 6.71 -1.45
N HIS A 154 -6.88 6.91 -0.15
CA HIS A 154 -5.79 7.76 0.34
C HIS A 154 -5.26 7.21 1.66
N VAL A 155 -3.95 7.34 1.90
CA VAL A 155 -3.31 6.97 3.16
C VAL A 155 -2.48 8.15 3.66
N ARG A 156 -2.72 8.56 4.91
CA ARG A 156 -1.89 9.53 5.64
C ARG A 156 -1.29 8.84 6.85
N ALA A 157 0.02 8.63 6.84
CA ALA A 157 0.76 7.94 7.89
C ALA A 157 1.68 8.92 8.60
N GLY A 158 1.57 9.02 9.93
CA GLY A 158 2.44 9.82 10.77
C GLY A 158 3.82 9.18 10.89
N LYS A 159 4.04 8.41 11.94
CA LYS A 159 5.36 7.90 12.31
C LYS A 159 5.42 6.38 12.43
N GLU A 160 6.48 5.79 11.88
CA GLU A 160 6.83 4.37 12.09
C GLU A 160 5.72 3.38 11.66
N ASN A 161 4.92 3.71 10.66
CA ASN A 161 3.88 2.81 10.13
C ASN A 161 4.45 1.87 9.05
N ASP A 162 3.85 0.69 8.91
CA ASP A 162 4.15 -0.28 7.85
C ASP A 162 2.94 -0.42 6.93
N ILE A 163 3.05 0.06 5.70
CA ILE A 163 2.02 0.04 4.68
C ILE A 163 2.42 -0.99 3.62
N LYS A 164 1.59 -1.99 3.40
CA LYS A 164 1.84 -3.06 2.45
C LYS A 164 0.67 -3.26 1.51
N THR A 165 0.93 -3.17 0.21
CA THR A 165 -0.01 -3.50 -0.86
C THR A 165 0.50 -4.71 -1.63
N THR A 166 -0.36 -5.70 -1.86
CA THR A 166 0.03 -6.93 -2.56
C THR A 166 -1.07 -7.40 -3.50
N ALA A 167 -0.72 -7.67 -4.75
CA ALA A 167 -1.56 -8.34 -5.72
C ALA A 167 -0.96 -9.72 -6.05
N GLU A 168 -1.80 -10.75 -6.09
CA GLU A 168 -1.39 -12.15 -6.36
C GLU A 168 -2.37 -12.78 -7.36
N LYS A 169 -1.85 -13.62 -8.29
CA LYS A 169 -2.65 -14.48 -9.19
C LYS A 169 -3.77 -13.71 -9.91
N HIS A 170 -3.42 -12.81 -10.82
CA HIS A 170 -4.36 -11.94 -11.53
C HIS A 170 -5.16 -10.95 -10.66
N GLY A 171 -4.88 -10.85 -9.36
CA GLY A 171 -5.47 -9.83 -8.51
C GLY A 171 -5.05 -8.41 -8.91
N ASN A 172 -5.86 -7.43 -8.52
CA ASN A 172 -5.57 -6.02 -8.74
C ASN A 172 -5.64 -5.25 -7.40
N ALA A 173 -4.53 -4.64 -7.00
CA ALA A 173 -4.46 -3.85 -5.77
C ALA A 173 -4.08 -2.40 -6.07
N GLU A 174 -4.98 -1.47 -5.81
CA GLU A 174 -4.80 -0.04 -6.09
C GLU A 174 -4.76 0.78 -4.80
N MET A 175 -3.78 1.66 -4.70
CA MET A 175 -3.74 2.73 -3.71
C MET A 175 -3.70 4.06 -4.44
N GLY A 176 -4.46 5.06 -3.97
CA GLY A 176 -4.33 6.42 -4.50
C GLY A 176 -3.08 7.11 -3.96
N GLU A 177 -3.26 8.24 -3.28
CA GLU A 177 -2.15 8.99 -2.68
C GLU A 177 -1.71 8.37 -1.34
N VAL A 178 -0.41 8.34 -1.10
CA VAL A 178 0.19 7.97 0.18
C VAL A 178 1.07 9.11 0.68
N THR A 179 0.61 9.82 1.72
CA THR A 179 1.45 10.76 2.47
C THR A 179 2.07 10.05 3.68
N ALA A 180 3.39 10.00 3.76
CA ALA A 180 4.13 9.37 4.85
C ALA A 180 5.04 10.38 5.54
N GLY A 181 4.85 10.60 6.85
CA GLY A 181 5.65 11.52 7.66
C GLY A 181 7.08 11.01 7.88
N GLU A 182 7.30 10.33 9.01
CA GLU A 182 8.63 9.90 9.43
C GLU A 182 8.76 8.38 9.59
N LYS A 183 9.86 7.81 9.08
CA LYS A 183 10.26 6.42 9.35
C LYS A 183 9.22 5.37 8.99
N ASN A 184 8.36 5.66 8.02
CA ASN A 184 7.38 4.70 7.54
C ASN A 184 8.02 3.76 6.51
N ARG A 185 7.40 2.60 6.37
CA ARG A 185 7.76 1.60 5.36
C ARG A 185 6.57 1.45 4.43
N LEU A 186 6.81 1.59 3.14
CA LEU A 186 5.83 1.34 2.10
C LEU A 186 6.33 0.18 1.24
N LYS A 187 5.56 -0.90 1.16
CA LYS A 187 5.88 -2.06 0.34
C LYS A 187 4.75 -2.39 -0.63
N GLN A 188 5.02 -2.26 -1.91
CA GLN A 188 4.15 -2.65 -3.00
C GLN A 188 4.67 -3.94 -3.66
N THR A 189 3.80 -4.89 -3.94
CA THR A 189 4.19 -6.14 -4.61
C THR A 189 3.12 -6.63 -5.57
N ALA A 190 3.52 -6.96 -6.80
CA ALA A 190 2.68 -7.65 -7.78
C ALA A 190 3.30 -9.01 -8.14
N LYS A 191 2.52 -10.09 -8.10
CA LYS A 191 2.95 -11.46 -8.38
C LYS A 191 2.01 -12.18 -9.33
N GLU A 192 2.56 -13.00 -10.23
CA GLU A 192 1.79 -13.97 -11.04
C GLU A 192 0.69 -13.27 -11.85
N SER A 193 1.12 -12.50 -12.85
CA SER A 193 0.23 -11.78 -13.79
C SER A 193 -0.80 -10.87 -13.12
N SER A 194 -0.47 -10.32 -11.95
CA SER A 194 -1.30 -9.38 -11.18
C SER A 194 -0.85 -7.94 -11.39
N HIS A 195 -1.71 -6.98 -11.07
CA HIS A 195 -1.36 -5.56 -11.09
C HIS A 195 -1.42 -4.95 -9.68
N SER A 196 -0.38 -4.21 -9.32
CA SER A 196 -0.41 -3.36 -8.13
C SER A 196 -0.06 -1.94 -8.53
N ILE A 197 -0.88 -0.96 -8.15
CA ILE A 197 -0.73 0.44 -8.54
C ILE A 197 -0.76 1.30 -7.29
N ILE A 198 0.15 2.26 -7.19
CA ILE A 198 0.07 3.41 -6.28
C ILE A 198 0.09 4.68 -7.13
N LYS A 199 -0.89 5.58 -6.97
CA LYS A 199 -0.92 6.78 -7.81
C LYS A 199 0.19 7.75 -7.47
N GLU A 200 0.39 8.03 -6.19
CA GLU A 200 1.33 9.03 -5.72
C GLU A 200 1.85 8.66 -4.33
N VAL A 201 3.13 8.96 -4.08
CA VAL A 201 3.75 8.83 -2.76
C VAL A 201 4.46 10.13 -2.40
N ILE A 202 4.05 10.76 -1.31
CA ILE A 202 4.73 11.90 -0.70
C ILE A 202 5.38 11.42 0.60
N ALA A 203 6.70 11.32 0.63
CA ALA A 203 7.47 10.86 1.79
C ALA A 203 8.26 12.00 2.41
N GLY A 204 8.06 12.26 3.70
CA GLY A 204 8.80 13.24 4.48
C GLY A 204 10.23 12.77 4.71
N LYS A 205 10.49 12.18 5.88
CA LYS A 205 11.85 11.87 6.33
C LYS A 205 12.06 10.41 6.70
N ASP A 206 13.22 9.88 6.32
CA ASP A 206 13.72 8.56 6.73
C ASP A 206 12.75 7.39 6.35
N ASN A 207 11.96 7.51 5.28
CA ASN A 207 11.04 6.46 4.86
C ASN A 207 11.72 5.43 3.91
N ASP A 208 11.22 4.20 3.91
CA ASP A 208 11.64 3.11 3.01
C ASP A 208 10.49 2.71 2.10
N ILE A 209 10.60 3.05 0.82
CA ILE A 209 9.62 2.74 -0.23
C ILE A 209 10.18 1.62 -1.10
N LYS A 210 9.45 0.51 -1.17
CA LYS A 210 9.84 -0.67 -1.94
C LYS A 210 8.74 -1.13 -2.86
N THR A 211 9.03 -1.19 -4.15
CA THR A 211 8.14 -1.72 -5.20
C THR A 211 8.78 -2.96 -5.80
N THR A 212 8.00 -4.02 -5.97
CA THR A 212 8.49 -5.29 -6.52
C THR A 212 7.46 -5.93 -7.44
N ALA A 213 7.88 -6.30 -8.65
CA ALA A 213 7.11 -7.13 -9.56
C ALA A 213 7.80 -8.49 -9.75
N GLU A 214 7.01 -9.56 -9.74
CA GLU A 214 7.48 -10.95 -9.86
C GLU A 214 6.59 -11.73 -10.83
N LYS A 215 7.17 -12.67 -11.60
CA LYS A 215 6.47 -13.64 -12.45
C LYS A 215 5.37 -13.01 -13.32
N HIS A 216 5.77 -12.18 -14.29
CA HIS A 216 4.83 -11.44 -15.15
C HIS A 216 3.90 -10.44 -14.43
N GLY A 217 4.12 -10.17 -13.14
CA GLY A 217 3.39 -9.10 -12.44
C GLY A 217 3.73 -7.71 -12.98
N ASN A 218 2.87 -6.75 -12.71
CA ASN A 218 3.12 -5.35 -12.98
C ASN A 218 2.95 -4.51 -11.70
N ALA A 219 3.98 -3.78 -11.31
CA ALA A 219 3.95 -2.89 -10.15
C ALA A 219 4.29 -1.46 -10.57
N GLU A 220 3.31 -0.55 -10.47
CA GLU A 220 3.41 0.83 -10.93
C GLU A 220 3.29 1.82 -9.76
N ILE A 221 4.17 2.83 -9.73
CA ILE A 221 3.94 4.08 -9.02
C ILE A 221 3.81 5.21 -10.06
N GLY A 222 2.83 6.08 -9.93
CA GLY A 222 2.77 7.30 -10.74
C GLY A 222 3.94 8.23 -10.37
N GLU A 223 3.80 8.93 -9.25
CA GLU A 223 4.79 9.90 -8.78
C GLU A 223 5.33 9.55 -7.39
N VAL A 224 6.61 9.84 -7.14
CA VAL A 224 7.22 9.82 -5.82
C VAL A 224 7.89 11.16 -5.53
N THR A 225 7.37 11.91 -4.55
CA THR A 225 8.05 13.05 -3.95
C THR A 225 8.65 12.64 -2.61
N ALA A 226 9.98 12.70 -2.50
CA ALA A 226 10.74 12.29 -1.32
C ALA A 226 11.54 13.48 -0.74
N GLY A 227 11.30 13.82 0.52
CA GLY A 227 11.99 14.88 1.24
C GLY A 227 13.45 14.53 1.55
N GLU A 228 13.70 14.09 2.78
CA GLU A 228 15.06 13.83 3.28
C GLU A 228 15.29 12.36 3.63
N LYS A 229 16.45 11.82 3.22
CA LYS A 229 16.97 10.53 3.69
C LYS A 229 16.04 9.34 3.45
N ASN A 230 15.21 9.42 2.42
CA ASN A 230 14.35 8.32 2.03
C ASN A 230 15.11 7.32 1.16
N ARG A 231 14.64 6.08 1.19
CA ARG A 231 15.13 5.00 0.35
C ARG A 231 14.02 4.58 -0.58
N LEU A 232 14.29 4.60 -1.88
CA LEU A 232 13.39 4.12 -2.91
C LEU A 232 14.02 2.91 -3.57
N LYS A 233 13.36 1.75 -3.49
CA LYS A 233 13.82 0.52 -4.13
C LYS A 233 12.75 -0.03 -5.07
N GLN A 234 13.07 -0.09 -6.34
CA GLN A 234 12.25 -0.68 -7.38
C GLN A 234 12.89 -1.97 -7.88
N THR A 235 12.11 -3.03 -8.08
CA THR A 235 12.64 -4.32 -8.56
C THR A 235 11.65 -5.02 -9.49
N ALA A 236 12.11 -5.44 -10.66
CA ALA A 236 11.38 -6.30 -11.59
C ALA A 236 12.11 -7.63 -11.77
N LYS A 237 11.41 -8.75 -11.63
CA LYS A 237 11.94 -10.12 -11.75
C LYS A 237 11.11 -11.00 -12.67
N GLU A 238 11.74 -11.91 -13.41
CA GLU A 238 11.05 -13.00 -14.12
C GLU A 238 9.97 -12.47 -15.06
N SER A 239 10.41 -11.76 -16.11
CA SER A 239 9.54 -11.20 -17.17
C SER A 239 8.41 -10.30 -16.65
N SER A 240 8.62 -9.64 -15.51
CA SER A 240 7.70 -8.69 -14.90
C SER A 240 8.10 -7.25 -15.22
N HIS A 241 7.16 -6.33 -14.95
CA HIS A 241 7.37 -4.91 -15.16
C HIS A 241 7.22 -4.17 -13.84
N SER A 242 8.18 -3.31 -13.52
CA SER A 242 8.02 -2.35 -12.44
C SER A 242 8.28 -0.97 -13.00
N ILE A 243 7.38 -0.02 -12.75
CA ILE A 243 7.42 1.32 -13.35
C ILE A 243 7.25 2.35 -12.25
N ILE A 244 8.04 3.43 -12.30
CA ILE A 244 7.78 4.69 -11.59
C ILE A 244 7.78 5.79 -12.64
N LYS A 245 6.71 6.59 -12.77
CA LYS A 245 6.70 7.61 -13.85
C LYS A 245 7.62 8.78 -13.53
N GLU A 246 7.60 9.24 -12.28
CA GLU A 246 8.40 10.39 -11.86
C GLU A 246 8.91 10.24 -10.43
N VAL A 247 10.13 10.71 -10.18
CA VAL A 247 10.73 10.83 -8.85
C VAL A 247 11.29 12.23 -8.64
N ILE A 248 10.79 12.93 -7.63
CA ILE A 248 11.34 14.18 -7.12
C ILE A 248 11.98 13.89 -5.76
N ALA A 249 13.30 13.97 -5.67
CA ALA A 249 14.05 13.68 -4.46
C ALA A 249 14.75 14.94 -3.95
N GLY A 250 14.49 15.31 -2.70
CA GLY A 250 15.14 16.42 -2.01
C GLY A 250 16.60 16.11 -1.70
N LYS A 251 16.88 15.78 -0.43
CA LYS A 251 18.25 15.66 0.08
C LYS A 251 18.57 14.27 0.63
N ASP A 252 19.77 13.79 0.34
CA ASP A 252 20.36 12.57 0.91
C ASP A 252 19.51 11.30 0.66
N ASN A 253 18.76 11.20 -0.45
CA ASN A 253 17.95 10.02 -0.78
C ASN A 253 18.77 8.95 -1.54
N ASP A 254 18.41 7.67 -1.36
CA ASP A 254 18.98 6.53 -2.10
C ASP A 254 17.90 5.90 -2.98
N ILE A 255 18.01 6.11 -4.29
CA ILE A 255 17.12 5.58 -5.31
C ILE A 255 17.81 4.41 -5.99
N LYS A 256 17.19 3.22 -5.92
CA LYS A 256 17.72 2.00 -6.51
C LYS A 256 16.68 1.29 -7.38
N THR A 257 17.04 1.09 -8.64
CA THR A 257 16.25 0.34 -9.62
C THR A 257 17.01 -0.92 -10.01
N THR A 258 16.32 -2.06 -10.03
CA THR A 258 16.93 -3.35 -10.36
C THR A 258 16.01 -4.18 -11.25
N ALA A 259 16.54 -4.70 -12.34
CA ALA A 259 15.88 -5.66 -13.20
C ALA A 259 16.66 -6.99 -13.23
N GLU A 260 15.94 -8.11 -13.13
CA GLU A 260 16.50 -9.47 -13.07
C GLU A 260 15.68 -10.40 -13.98
N LYS A 261 16.33 -11.39 -14.61
CA LYS A 261 15.68 -12.50 -15.35
C LYS A 261 14.60 -12.03 -16.32
N HIS A 262 15.00 -11.29 -17.36
CA HIS A 262 14.07 -10.69 -18.33
C HIS A 262 13.06 -9.69 -17.75
N GLY A 263 13.22 -9.25 -16.51
CA GLY A 263 12.40 -8.18 -15.93
C GLY A 263 12.69 -6.82 -16.58
N ASN A 264 11.73 -5.91 -16.46
CA ASN A 264 11.84 -4.55 -16.95
C ASN A 264 11.55 -3.57 -15.80
N ALA A 265 12.54 -2.75 -15.44
CA ALA A 265 12.41 -1.75 -14.39
C ALA A 265 12.64 -0.34 -14.96
N GLU A 266 11.60 0.47 -15.01
CA GLU A 266 11.62 1.80 -15.64
C GLU A 266 11.36 2.91 -14.61
N ILE A 267 12.16 3.97 -14.68
CA ILE A 267 11.78 5.29 -14.17
C ILE A 267 11.62 6.22 -15.38
N GLY A 268 10.56 7.02 -15.43
CA GLY A 268 10.45 8.08 -16.44
C GLY A 268 11.47 9.17 -16.14
N GLU A 269 11.11 10.09 -15.24
CA GLU A 269 11.91 11.27 -14.92
C GLU A 269 12.41 11.23 -13.47
N VAL A 270 13.64 11.71 -13.25
CA VAL A 270 14.22 11.89 -11.91
C VAL A 270 14.73 13.32 -11.75
N THR A 271 14.14 14.07 -10.84
CA THR A 271 14.69 15.33 -10.34
C THR A 271 15.30 15.10 -8.96
N ALA A 272 16.62 15.17 -8.87
CA ALA A 272 17.37 14.94 -7.63
C ALA A 272 18.01 16.24 -7.16
N GLY A 273 17.70 16.69 -5.94
CA GLY A 273 18.28 17.87 -5.31
C GLY A 273 19.75 17.68 -4.93
N GLU A 274 20.03 17.53 -3.64
CA GLU A 274 21.40 17.46 -3.12
C GLU A 274 21.74 16.08 -2.56
N LYS A 275 22.94 15.58 -2.90
CA LYS A 275 23.55 14.40 -2.25
C LYS A 275 22.73 13.12 -2.37
N ASN A 276 21.94 12.99 -3.42
CA ASN A 276 21.20 11.78 -3.69
C ASN A 276 22.09 10.76 -4.39
N THR A 277 21.77 9.48 -4.18
CA THR A 277 22.37 8.37 -4.90
C THR A 277 21.33 7.76 -5.82
N LEU A 278 21.67 7.60 -7.10
CA LEU A 278 20.86 6.91 -8.08
C LEU A 278 21.60 5.67 -8.58
N LYS A 279 21.06 4.48 -8.31
CA LYS A 279 21.66 3.20 -8.69
C LYS A 279 20.73 2.41 -9.57
N GLN A 280 21.17 2.13 -10.78
CA GLN A 280 20.46 1.33 -11.75
C GLN A 280 21.21 0.01 -11.98
N THR A 281 20.49 -1.11 -12.02
CA THR A 281 21.10 -2.42 -12.28
C THR A 281 20.22 -3.28 -13.17
N ALA A 282 20.81 -3.90 -14.19
CA ALA A 282 20.15 -4.90 -15.03
C ALA A 282 20.99 -6.18 -15.09
N LYS A 283 20.34 -7.34 -14.90
CA LYS A 283 20.96 -8.67 -14.89
C LYS A 283 20.18 -9.68 -15.71
N GLU A 284 20.85 -10.64 -16.33
CA GLU A 284 20.21 -11.81 -16.96
C GLU A 284 19.17 -11.38 -18.02
N SER A 285 19.66 -10.74 -19.09
CA SER A 285 18.84 -10.31 -20.25
C SER A 285 17.63 -9.45 -19.87
N SER A 286 17.79 -8.59 -18.87
CA SER A 286 16.77 -7.66 -18.36
C SER A 286 17.07 -6.23 -18.76
N TYR A 287 16.06 -5.36 -18.62
CA TYR A 287 16.19 -3.95 -18.93
C TYR A 287 15.92 -3.11 -17.69
N SER A 288 16.82 -2.18 -17.43
CA SER A 288 16.54 -1.08 -16.53
C SER A 288 16.74 0.23 -17.26
N ILE A 289 15.72 1.09 -17.23
CA ILE A 289 15.70 2.35 -17.97
C ILE A 289 15.36 3.50 -17.03
N ILE A 290 16.05 4.63 -17.19
CA ILE A 290 15.65 5.94 -16.71
C ILE A 290 15.57 6.81 -17.97
N LYS A 291 14.52 7.60 -18.17
CA LYS A 291 14.51 8.50 -19.34
C LYS A 291 15.40 9.69 -19.04
N ASP A 292 15.00 10.52 -18.09
CA ASP A 292 15.68 11.79 -17.84
C ASP A 292 16.12 11.94 -16.39
N VAL A 293 17.30 12.51 -16.20
CA VAL A 293 17.83 12.86 -14.88
C VAL A 293 18.24 14.33 -14.84
N ILE A 294 17.62 15.09 -13.95
CA ILE A 294 18.04 16.43 -13.55
C ILE A 294 18.65 16.32 -12.16
N ALA A 295 19.96 16.51 -12.06
CA ALA A 295 20.71 16.41 -10.82
C ALA A 295 21.20 17.80 -10.37
N GLY A 296 20.83 18.19 -9.16
CA GLY A 296 21.37 19.33 -8.43
C GLY A 296 22.82 19.07 -8.02
N LYS A 297 23.18 19.25 -6.75
CA LYS A 297 24.58 19.22 -6.31
C LYS A 297 24.97 17.88 -5.68
N GLU A 298 26.19 17.44 -5.97
CA GLU A 298 26.86 16.36 -5.24
C GLU A 298 26.11 15.01 -5.27
N ASN A 299 25.36 14.72 -6.35
CA ASN A 299 24.70 13.43 -6.54
C ASN A 299 25.65 12.39 -7.15
N ASP A 300 25.41 11.11 -6.83
CA ASP A 300 26.14 9.96 -7.39
C ASP A 300 25.18 9.10 -8.23
N ILE A 301 25.41 9.08 -9.55
CA ILE A 301 24.63 8.31 -10.52
C ILE A 301 25.47 7.12 -10.98
N LYS A 302 24.96 5.92 -10.72
CA LYS A 302 25.64 4.67 -11.09
C LYS A 302 24.71 3.72 -11.85
N THR A 303 25.16 3.29 -13.02
CA THR A 303 24.51 2.23 -13.80
C THR A 303 25.39 0.99 -13.85
N THR A 304 24.78 -0.19 -13.79
CA THR A 304 25.49 -1.48 -13.85
C THR A 304 24.69 -2.51 -14.63
N ALA A 305 25.24 -2.97 -15.74
CA ALA A 305 24.68 -4.03 -16.55
C ALA A 305 25.54 -5.30 -16.43
N GLU A 306 24.89 -6.45 -16.23
CA GLU A 306 25.52 -7.77 -16.08
C GLU A 306 24.76 -8.80 -16.93
N GLN A 307 25.45 -9.80 -17.47
CA GLN A 307 24.85 -10.97 -18.14
C GLN A 307 23.77 -10.60 -19.16
N TYR A 308 24.17 -9.94 -20.25
CA TYR A 308 23.24 -9.43 -21.29
C TYR A 308 22.20 -8.41 -20.82
N GLY A 309 22.29 -7.93 -19.57
CA GLY A 309 21.46 -6.85 -19.08
C GLY A 309 21.69 -5.55 -19.84
N ILE A 310 20.68 -4.69 -19.84
CA ILE A 310 20.77 -3.36 -20.45
C ILE A 310 20.36 -2.32 -19.41
N THR A 311 21.27 -1.41 -19.08
CA THR A 311 20.94 -0.20 -18.35
C THR A 311 21.01 1.00 -19.27
N LYS A 312 20.01 1.87 -19.21
CA LYS A 312 19.94 3.07 -20.04
C LYS A 312 19.49 4.28 -19.22
N ILE A 313 20.17 5.40 -19.42
CA ILE A 313 19.66 6.75 -19.13
C ILE A 313 19.63 7.50 -20.47
N ASP A 314 18.51 8.09 -20.85
CA ASP A 314 18.45 8.90 -22.07
C ASP A 314 19.19 10.21 -21.83
N ASP A 315 18.69 11.12 -21.00
CA ASP A 315 19.32 12.43 -20.82
C ASP A 315 19.78 12.69 -19.39
N VAL A 316 20.94 13.35 -19.23
CA VAL A 316 21.44 13.80 -17.93
C VAL A 316 21.86 15.26 -17.97
N SER A 317 21.16 16.07 -17.17
CA SER A 317 21.52 17.45 -16.86
C SER A 317 21.96 17.52 -15.40
N ALA A 318 23.17 18.02 -15.15
CA ALA A 318 23.75 18.01 -13.81
C ALA A 318 24.43 19.34 -13.46
N GLU A 319 24.23 19.83 -12.23
CA GLU A 319 25.04 20.91 -11.68
C GLU A 319 26.45 20.43 -11.26
N LYS A 320 27.15 21.24 -10.45
CA LYS A 320 28.53 20.96 -10.03
C LYS A 320 28.64 19.74 -9.12
N LYS A 321 29.77 19.03 -9.26
CA LYS A 321 30.24 17.93 -8.40
C LYS A 321 29.38 16.67 -8.40
N ASN A 322 28.57 16.44 -9.44
CA ASN A 322 27.93 15.14 -9.63
C ASN A 322 28.94 14.10 -10.13
N THR A 323 28.80 12.87 -9.66
CA THR A 323 29.58 11.73 -10.15
C THR A 323 28.70 10.84 -11.01
N ILE A 324 29.21 10.44 -12.18
CA ILE A 324 28.52 9.49 -13.06
C ILE A 324 29.44 8.31 -13.33
N LYS A 325 28.96 7.09 -13.04
CA LYS A 325 29.69 5.85 -13.24
C LYS A 325 28.84 4.84 -14.01
N GLN A 326 29.42 4.30 -15.06
CA GLN A 326 28.81 3.23 -15.86
C GLN A 326 29.65 1.98 -15.77
N THR A 327 29.00 0.83 -15.71
CA THR A 327 29.68 -0.46 -15.72
C THR A 327 28.88 -1.45 -16.55
N ALA A 328 29.53 -2.10 -17.50
CA ALA A 328 28.97 -3.20 -18.27
C ALA A 328 29.90 -4.40 -18.15
N LYS A 329 29.33 -5.58 -17.89
CA LYS A 329 30.04 -6.87 -17.82
C LYS A 329 29.35 -7.91 -18.68
N GLU A 330 30.09 -8.85 -19.26
CA GLU A 330 29.52 -10.07 -19.87
C GLU A 330 28.44 -9.78 -20.94
N SER A 331 28.89 -9.26 -22.09
CA SER A 331 28.04 -8.97 -23.26
C SER A 331 26.81 -8.09 -22.98
N SER A 332 26.88 -7.27 -21.93
CA SER A 332 25.83 -6.32 -21.51
C SER A 332 26.11 -4.91 -22.03
N HIS A 333 25.10 -4.05 -21.94
CA HIS A 333 25.22 -2.66 -22.36
C HIS A 333 24.80 -1.71 -21.24
N SER A 334 25.63 -0.70 -20.99
CA SER A 334 25.29 0.41 -20.11
C SER A 334 25.43 1.70 -20.90
N ILE A 335 24.33 2.43 -21.06
CA ILE A 335 24.23 3.61 -21.92
C ILE A 335 23.74 4.80 -21.08
N ILE A 336 24.38 5.95 -21.25
CA ILE A 336 23.91 7.26 -20.81
C ILE A 336 24.11 8.13 -22.04
N LYS A 337 23.03 8.69 -22.58
CA LYS A 337 23.13 9.64 -23.68
C LYS A 337 23.16 11.07 -23.10
N ASP A 338 23.56 12.00 -23.95
CA ASP A 338 23.47 13.45 -23.76
C ASP A 338 23.68 13.95 -22.32
N CYS A 339 24.97 14.11 -21.97
CA CYS A 339 25.42 14.63 -20.68
C CYS A 339 25.82 16.11 -20.80
N SER A 340 25.14 16.99 -20.06
CA SER A 340 25.47 18.42 -19.99
C SER A 340 25.76 18.89 -18.55
N GLY A 341 26.65 19.87 -18.39
CA GLY A 341 26.94 20.52 -17.09
C GLY A 341 27.99 19.86 -16.18
N LEU A 342 28.63 18.76 -16.60
CA LEU A 342 29.55 17.97 -15.77
C LEU A 342 31.02 18.42 -15.85
N ILE A 343 31.69 18.47 -14.70
CA ILE A 343 33.16 18.45 -14.60
C ILE A 343 33.56 17.01 -14.27
N LYS A 344 34.14 16.29 -15.25
CA LYS A 344 34.81 15.00 -15.01
C LYS A 344 36.02 15.22 -14.08
N LEU A 345 36.14 14.41 -13.03
CA LEU A 345 37.42 14.13 -12.36
C LEU A 345 37.78 12.67 -12.56
#